data_AF-A0A955G3T6-F1
#
_entry.id   AF-A0A955G3T6-F1
#
_cell.length_a   1.000
_cell.length_b   1.000
_cell.length_c   1.000
_cell.angle_alpha   90.00
_cell.angle_beta   90.00
_cell.angle_gamma   90.00
#
_symmetry.space_group_name_H-M   'P 1'
#
loop_
_entity.id
_entity.type
_entity.pdbx_description
1 polymer ?
#
loop_
_entity_poly.entity_id
_entity_poly.type
_entity_poly.pdbx_seq_one_letter_code
_entity_poly.pdbx_strand_id
1 'polypeptide(L)'
;MKYFKANTLSCFSPPVMIATFVIEIALALYVSWRYKFDEVTRLTVAILFCLALFQLAEWNVCEGAFGIDSLSWSRLGYVAITMLPPLGFHLATKLAGDRRTAMVATGYLAAAGFATFFAFTGHGLVSQMCLGNYVIFKTAPAVIPLYAAYYYG
;
A
#
# COMPACT_ATOMS: atom_id res chain seq x y z
N MET A 1 30.08 4.77 -21.56
CA MET A 1 29.44 6.07 -21.25
C MET A 1 28.66 5.90 -19.95
N LYS A 2 29.15 6.46 -18.83
CA LYS A 2 28.46 6.40 -17.54
C LYS A 2 27.33 7.44 -17.57
N TYR A 3 26.08 6.98 -17.56
CA TYR A 3 24.92 7.88 -17.41
C TYR A 3 25.00 8.52 -16.02
N PHE A 4 25.30 9.82 -15.95
CA PHE A 4 25.08 10.61 -14.74
C PHE A 4 23.56 10.76 -14.57
N LYS A 5 23.00 10.05 -13.58
CA LYS A 5 21.59 10.12 -13.17
C LYS A 5 21.38 11.53 -12.59
N ALA A 6 20.71 12.41 -13.33
CA ALA A 6 20.31 13.71 -12.80
C ALA A 6 19.31 13.47 -11.65
N ASN A 7 19.58 14.02 -10.47
CA ASN A 7 18.70 13.96 -9.31
C ASN A 7 17.50 14.90 -9.49
N THR A 8 16.60 14.58 -10.42
CA THR A 8 15.27 15.20 -10.46
C THR A 8 14.41 14.54 -9.39
N LEU A 9 14.13 15.27 -8.31
CA LEU A 9 13.22 14.86 -7.24
C LEU A 9 11.77 14.91 -7.76
N SER A 10 11.37 13.90 -8.52
CA SER A 10 9.95 13.64 -8.81
C SER A 10 9.26 13.08 -7.56
N CYS A 11 7.94 13.28 -7.43
CA CYS A 11 7.12 12.87 -6.27
C CYS A 11 7.23 11.38 -5.89
N PHE A 12 7.64 10.52 -6.83
CA PHE A 12 7.80 9.06 -6.65
C PHE A 12 9.20 8.56 -7.00
N SER A 13 10.22 9.40 -6.81
CA SER A 13 11.61 8.97 -6.97
C SER A 13 12.03 8.04 -5.82
N PRO A 14 12.93 7.05 -6.05
CA PRO A 14 13.40 6.13 -5.00
C PRO A 14 13.85 6.78 -3.69
N PRO A 15 14.53 7.95 -3.70
CA PRO A 15 14.88 8.66 -2.47
C PRO A 15 13.65 9.14 -1.68
N VAL A 16 12.59 9.59 -2.36
CA VAL A 16 11.35 10.06 -1.71
C VAL A 16 10.61 8.88 -1.10
N MET A 17 10.53 7.74 -1.78
CA MET A 17 9.87 6.51 -1.26
C MET A 17 10.54 6.00 0.02
N ILE A 18 11.87 6.02 0.11
CA ILE A 18 12.56 5.65 1.35
C ILE A 18 12.37 6.71 2.44
N ALA A 19 12.36 8.00 2.08
CA ALA A 19 12.11 9.05 3.05
C ALA A 19 10.70 8.92 3.66
N THR A 20 9.67 8.67 2.85
CA THR A 20 8.30 8.45 3.32
C THR A 20 8.20 7.18 4.15
N PHE A 21 8.80 6.07 3.72
CA PHE A 21 8.90 4.84 4.53
C PHE A 21 9.45 5.10 5.94
N VAL A 22 10.57 5.83 6.04
CA VAL A 22 11.20 6.15 7.33
C VAL A 22 10.27 7.02 8.19
N ILE A 23 9.65 8.03 7.59
CA ILE A 23 8.70 8.92 8.30
C ILE A 23 7.49 8.13 8.80
N GLU A 24 6.90 7.28 7.98
CA GLU A 24 5.72 6.50 8.30
C GLU A 24 5.99 5.48 9.42
N ILE A 25 7.14 4.80 9.38
CA ILE A 25 7.58 3.90 10.47
C ILE A 25 7.86 4.69 11.74
N ALA A 26 8.55 5.83 11.65
CA ALA A 26 8.83 6.67 12.82
C ALA A 26 7.53 7.18 13.47
N LEU A 27 6.54 7.59 12.67
CA LEU A 27 5.22 7.98 13.16
C LEU A 27 4.47 6.79 13.76
N ALA A 28 4.52 5.60 13.14
CA ALA A 28 3.87 4.40 13.67
C ALA A 28 4.43 4.03 15.05
N LEU A 29 5.75 4.07 15.21
CA LEU A 29 6.44 3.82 16.47
C LEU A 29 6.13 4.92 17.50
N TYR A 30 6.19 6.19 17.10
CA TYR A 30 5.90 7.32 17.96
C TYR A 30 4.47 7.27 18.50
N VAL A 31 3.49 7.03 17.62
CA VAL A 31 2.08 6.92 18.01
C VAL A 31 1.87 5.74 18.96
N SER A 32 2.47 4.59 18.65
CA SER A 32 2.42 3.38 19.49
C SER A 32 3.01 3.59 20.88
N TRP A 33 4.07 4.40 21.01
CA TRP A 33 4.74 4.69 22.27
C TRP A 33 4.06 5.80 23.08
N ARG A 34 3.60 6.86 22.40
CA ARG A 34 3.12 8.10 23.05
C ARG A 34 1.65 8.05 23.48
N TYR A 35 0.82 7.27 22.79
CA TYR A 35 -0.63 7.22 23.01
C TYR A 35 -1.09 5.88 23.62
N LYS A 36 -2.27 5.88 24.25
CA LYS A 36 -2.87 4.64 24.77
C LYS A 36 -3.34 3.80 23.59
N PHE A 37 -3.09 2.49 23.63
CA PHE A 37 -3.51 1.52 22.61
C PHE A 37 -5.03 1.28 22.62
N ASP A 38 -5.78 2.30 22.22
CA ASP A 38 -7.21 2.20 21.95
C ASP A 38 -7.47 1.79 20.49
N GLU A 39 -8.75 1.61 20.14
CA GLU A 39 -9.16 1.19 18.79
C GLU A 39 -8.68 2.16 17.70
N VAL A 40 -8.74 3.47 17.96
CA VAL A 40 -8.32 4.52 17.02
C VAL A 40 -6.82 4.51 16.80
N THR A 41 -6.03 4.39 17.88
CA THR A 41 -4.57 4.29 17.81
C THR A 41 -4.16 3.03 17.05
N ARG A 42 -4.81 1.88 17.32
CA ARG A 42 -4.54 0.62 16.62
C ARG A 42 -4.79 0.72 15.12
N LEU A 43 -5.91 1.32 14.71
CA LEU A 43 -6.23 1.54 13.30
C LEU A 43 -5.26 2.51 12.64
N THR A 44 -4.86 3.58 13.33
CA THR A 44 -3.88 4.56 12.83
C THR A 44 -2.52 3.91 12.60
N VAL A 45 -2.04 3.12 13.56
CA VAL A 45 -0.78 2.37 13.43
C VAL A 45 -0.84 1.35 12.29
N ALA A 46 -1.97 0.65 12.12
CA ALA A 46 -2.17 -0.27 11.00
C ALA A 46 -2.12 0.45 9.65
N ILE A 47 -2.73 1.63 9.52
CA ILE A 47 -2.68 2.45 8.30
C ILE A 47 -1.23 2.89 8.01
N LEU A 48 -0.53 3.46 9.00
CA LEU A 48 0.86 3.88 8.85
C LEU A 48 1.77 2.72 8.45
N PHE A 49 1.55 1.54 9.01
CA PHE A 49 2.29 0.34 8.65
C PHE A 49 1.99 -0.11 7.21
N CYS A 50 0.72 -0.11 6.78
CA CYS A 50 0.37 -0.44 5.39
C CYS A 50 0.96 0.56 4.39
N LEU A 51 0.95 1.85 4.71
CA LEU A 51 1.60 2.88 3.90
C LEU A 51 3.11 2.62 3.79
N ALA A 52 3.79 2.41 4.92
CA ALA A 52 5.22 2.13 4.95
C ALA A 52 5.56 0.87 4.13
N LEU A 53 4.78 -0.20 4.30
CA LEU A 53 4.98 -1.44 3.57
C LEU A 53 4.82 -1.24 2.06
N PHE A 54 3.86 -0.41 1.64
CA PHE A 54 3.67 -0.05 0.25
C PHE A 54 4.87 0.73 -0.31
N GLN A 55 5.36 1.76 0.40
CA GLN A 55 6.54 2.52 -0.01
C GLN A 55 7.79 1.66 -0.14
N LEU A 56 7.99 0.74 0.81
CA LEU A 56 9.10 -0.22 0.78
C LEU A 56 8.99 -1.19 -0.39
N ALA A 57 7.77 -1.65 -0.71
CA ALA A 57 7.53 -2.52 -1.85
C ALA A 57 7.86 -1.81 -3.17
N GLU A 58 7.40 -0.58 -3.38
CA GLU A 58 7.70 0.19 -4.59
C GLU A 58 9.19 0.47 -4.77
N TRP A 59 9.89 0.83 -3.68
CA TRP A 59 11.33 1.02 -3.72
C TRP A 59 12.06 -0.26 -4.14
N ASN A 60 11.66 -1.42 -3.61
CA ASN A 60 12.25 -2.71 -3.97
C ASN A 60 11.91 -3.16 -5.40
N VAL A 61 10.76 -2.78 -5.94
CA VAL A 61 10.44 -3.01 -7.36
C VAL A 61 11.41 -2.24 -8.27
N CYS A 62 11.83 -1.05 -7.86
CA CYS A 62 12.71 -0.18 -8.65
C CYS A 62 14.22 -0.44 -8.46
N GLU A 63 14.67 -0.65 -7.22
CA GLU A 63 16.11 -0.79 -6.90
C GLU A 63 16.53 -2.26 -6.69
N GLY A 64 15.57 -3.18 -6.53
CA GLY A 64 15.83 -4.62 -6.50
C GLY A 64 16.70 -5.06 -5.31
N ALA A 65 16.26 -4.82 -4.08
CA ALA A 65 16.98 -5.22 -2.87
C ALA A 65 16.39 -6.48 -2.21
N PHE A 66 17.12 -7.03 -1.23
CA PHE A 66 16.77 -8.21 -0.43
C PHE A 66 16.66 -9.56 -1.18
N GLY A 67 17.07 -9.64 -2.46
CA GLY A 67 17.12 -10.90 -3.22
C GLY A 67 15.76 -11.53 -3.52
N ILE A 68 14.68 -10.80 -3.29
CA ILE A 68 13.30 -11.19 -3.63
C ILE A 68 12.98 -10.64 -5.02
N ASP A 69 12.25 -11.42 -5.82
CA ASP A 69 11.84 -10.98 -7.14
C ASP A 69 10.90 -9.75 -7.05
N SER A 70 11.02 -8.86 -8.01
CA SER A 70 10.23 -7.63 -8.03
C SER A 70 8.72 -7.91 -8.09
N LEU A 71 8.29 -9.03 -8.68
CA LEU A 71 6.88 -9.38 -8.77
C LEU A 71 6.30 -9.75 -7.39
N SER A 72 7.06 -10.42 -6.54
CA SER A 72 6.69 -10.67 -5.15
C SER A 72 6.57 -9.38 -4.34
N TRP A 73 7.48 -8.42 -4.54
CA TRP A 73 7.34 -7.07 -3.95
C TRP A 73 6.09 -6.34 -4.45
N SER A 74 5.80 -6.43 -5.76
CA SER A 74 4.56 -5.89 -6.34
C SER A 74 3.31 -6.46 -5.68
N ARG A 75 3.27 -7.77 -5.45
CA ARG A 75 2.16 -8.45 -4.77
C ARG A 75 1.99 -7.95 -3.35
N LEU A 76 3.10 -7.82 -2.61
CA LEU A 76 3.09 -7.32 -1.24
C LEU A 76 2.57 -5.88 -1.18
N GLY A 77 3.02 -5.01 -2.10
CA GLY A 77 2.52 -3.64 -2.23
C GLY A 77 1.02 -3.60 -2.53
N TYR A 78 0.53 -4.45 -3.44
CA TYR A 78 -0.91 -4.54 -3.74
C TYR A 78 -1.74 -4.98 -2.55
N VAL A 79 -1.27 -5.96 -1.77
CA VAL A 79 -1.95 -6.39 -0.56
C VAL A 79 -2.00 -5.24 0.45
N ALA A 80 -0.90 -4.51 0.64
CA ALA A 80 -0.82 -3.38 1.56
C ALA A 80 -1.79 -2.26 1.17
N ILE A 81 -1.79 -1.84 -0.10
CA ILE A 81 -2.67 -0.75 -0.58
C ILE A 81 -4.14 -1.17 -0.59
N THR A 82 -4.44 -2.44 -0.89
CA THR A 82 -5.82 -2.98 -0.86
C THR A 82 -6.43 -2.90 0.54
N MET A 83 -5.62 -2.98 1.60
CA MET A 83 -6.09 -2.89 2.99
C MET A 83 -6.34 -1.44 3.45
N LEU A 84 -5.87 -0.42 2.72
CA LEU A 84 -6.02 0.97 3.13
C LEU A 84 -7.47 1.47 3.11
N PRO A 85 -8.29 1.24 2.06
CA PRO A 85 -9.68 1.66 2.06
C PRO A 85 -10.49 1.18 3.28
N PRO A 86 -10.53 -0.12 3.64
CA PRO A 86 -11.32 -0.58 4.79
C PRO A 86 -10.75 -0.10 6.13
N LEU A 87 -9.42 0.01 6.26
CA LEU A 87 -8.81 0.59 7.46
C LEU A 87 -9.18 2.07 7.61
N GLY A 88 -9.13 2.84 6.53
CA GLY A 88 -9.50 4.24 6.48
C GLY A 88 -10.98 4.47 6.80
N PHE A 89 -11.88 3.70 6.19
CA PHE A 89 -13.32 3.75 6.51
C PHE A 89 -13.60 3.32 7.95
N HIS A 90 -12.92 2.30 8.46
CA HIS A 90 -13.05 1.88 9.85
C HIS A 90 -12.60 3.00 10.80
N LEU A 91 -11.46 3.64 10.54
CA LEU A 91 -11.00 4.77 11.33
C LEU A 91 -11.99 5.96 11.27
N ALA A 92 -12.47 6.30 10.08
CA ALA A 92 -13.44 7.38 9.88
C ALA A 92 -14.76 7.15 10.64
N THR A 93 -15.31 5.92 10.59
CA THR A 93 -16.54 5.59 11.34
C THR A 93 -16.33 5.67 12.86
N LYS A 94 -15.16 5.26 13.38
CA LYS A 94 -14.82 5.41 14.80
C LYS A 94 -14.70 6.87 15.22
N LEU A 95 -14.07 7.71 14.40
CA LEU A 95 -13.94 9.15 14.67
C LEU A 95 -15.29 9.88 14.59
N ALA A 96 -16.16 9.48 13.66
CA ALA A 96 -17.51 10.05 13.52
C ALA A 96 -18.51 9.54 14.57
N GLY A 97 -18.15 8.52 15.37
CA GLY A 97 -19.08 7.84 16.27
C GLY A 97 -20.18 7.05 15.53
N ASP A 98 -20.01 6.80 14.23
CA ASP A 98 -20.95 6.06 13.40
C ASP A 98 -20.80 4.55 13.62
N ARG A 99 -21.94 3.83 13.66
CA ARG A 99 -22.03 2.39 13.89
C ARG A 99 -22.32 1.59 12.62
N ARG A 100 -22.05 2.11 11.42
CA ARG A 100 -22.13 1.40 10.12
C ARG A 100 -21.11 0.26 10.00
N THR A 101 -21.17 -0.70 10.92
CA THR A 101 -20.31 -1.89 11.01
C THR A 101 -20.46 -2.80 9.80
N ALA A 102 -21.65 -2.87 9.20
CA ALA A 102 -21.90 -3.65 7.99
C ALA A 102 -21.05 -3.16 6.81
N MET A 103 -20.98 -1.85 6.57
CA MET A 103 -20.17 -1.26 5.49
C MET A 103 -18.68 -1.52 5.70
N VAL A 104 -18.20 -1.39 6.94
CA VAL A 104 -16.82 -1.71 7.31
C VAL A 104 -16.52 -3.19 7.06
N ALA A 105 -17.41 -4.09 7.50
CA ALA A 105 -17.26 -5.53 7.31
C ALA A 105 -17.23 -5.92 5.82
N THR A 106 -18.12 -5.37 5.00
CA THR A 106 -18.10 -5.60 3.54
C THR A 106 -16.83 -5.09 2.90
N GLY A 107 -16.30 -3.95 3.38
CA GLY A 107 -15.00 -3.42 2.94
C GLY A 107 -13.86 -4.39 3.22
N TYR A 108 -13.78 -4.94 4.44
CA TYR A 108 -12.75 -5.94 4.78
C TYR A 108 -12.91 -7.25 4.01
N LEU A 109 -14.14 -7.70 3.76
CA LEU A 109 -14.38 -8.90 2.94
C LEU A 109 -13.93 -8.69 1.50
N ALA A 110 -14.26 -7.55 0.90
CA ALA A 110 -13.79 -7.19 -0.44
C ALA A 110 -12.27 -7.08 -0.47
N ALA A 111 -11.66 -6.43 0.52
CA ALA A 111 -10.22 -6.31 0.67
C ALA A 111 -9.54 -7.68 0.74
N ALA A 112 -10.07 -8.60 1.55
CA ALA A 112 -9.54 -9.96 1.66
C ALA A 112 -9.65 -10.70 0.32
N GLY A 113 -10.76 -10.56 -0.40
CA GLY A 113 -10.94 -11.14 -1.73
C GLY A 113 -9.92 -10.62 -2.75
N PHE A 114 -9.73 -9.30 -2.84
CA PHE A 114 -8.74 -8.71 -3.75
C PHE A 114 -7.31 -9.02 -3.32
N ALA A 115 -6.99 -8.92 -2.03
CA ALA A 115 -5.66 -9.20 -1.51
C ALA A 115 -5.25 -10.65 -1.78
N THR A 116 -6.14 -11.61 -1.52
CA THR A 116 -5.89 -13.03 -1.85
C THR A 116 -5.75 -13.24 -3.35
N PHE A 117 -6.61 -12.62 -4.16
CA PHE A 117 -6.50 -12.68 -5.61
C PHE A 117 -5.13 -12.17 -6.09
N PHE A 118 -4.70 -10.98 -5.69
CA PHE A 118 -3.43 -10.40 -6.13
C PHE A 118 -2.20 -11.12 -5.54
N ALA A 119 -2.30 -11.66 -4.31
CA ALA A 119 -1.20 -12.38 -3.68
C ALA A 119 -0.92 -13.73 -4.35
N PHE A 120 -1.96 -14.49 -4.71
CA PHE A 120 -1.82 -15.90 -5.11
C PHE A 120 -2.02 -16.16 -6.61
N THR A 121 -2.68 -15.26 -7.35
CA THR A 121 -2.89 -15.50 -8.78
C THR A 121 -1.69 -15.05 -9.61
N GLY A 122 -1.10 -15.98 -10.38
CA GLY A 122 -0.03 -15.69 -11.34
C GLY A 122 -0.43 -14.72 -12.45
N HIS A 123 -1.74 -14.60 -12.71
CA HIS A 123 -2.32 -13.67 -13.68
C HIS A 123 -2.72 -12.31 -13.07
N GLY A 124 -2.63 -12.15 -11.75
CA GLY A 124 -3.01 -10.91 -11.06
C GLY A 124 -2.05 -9.76 -11.41
N LEU A 125 -0.77 -10.05 -11.62
CA LEU A 125 0.32 -9.11 -11.89
C LEU A 125 1.26 -9.70 -12.95
N VAL A 126 1.26 -9.15 -14.15
CA VAL A 126 1.88 -9.72 -15.35
C VAL A 126 3.20 -9.03 -15.70
N SER A 127 3.35 -7.75 -15.38
CA SER A 127 4.63 -7.02 -15.52
C SER A 127 4.66 -5.79 -14.64
N GLN A 128 5.86 -5.44 -14.16
CA GLN A 128 6.15 -4.19 -13.48
C GLN A 128 7.12 -3.37 -14.31
N MET A 129 6.85 -2.08 -14.44
CA MET A 129 7.78 -1.15 -15.06
C MET A 129 8.02 -0.01 -14.08
N CYS A 130 9.27 0.11 -13.60
CA CYS A 130 9.73 1.30 -12.90
C CYS A 130 10.03 2.37 -13.95
N LEU A 131 9.08 3.28 -14.21
CA LEU A 131 9.22 4.31 -15.24
C LEU A 131 10.01 5.55 -14.75
N GLY A 132 10.90 5.38 -13.76
CA GLY A 132 11.66 6.48 -13.14
C GLY A 132 10.82 7.47 -12.32
N ASN A 133 9.49 7.48 -12.50
CA ASN A 133 8.53 8.39 -11.87
C ASN A 133 7.26 7.71 -11.33
N TYR A 134 7.04 6.42 -11.59
CA TYR A 134 5.93 5.64 -11.06
C TYR A 134 6.15 4.15 -11.36
N VAL A 135 5.59 3.28 -10.53
CA VAL A 135 5.54 1.84 -10.80
C VAL A 135 4.19 1.54 -11.45
N ILE A 136 4.21 1.12 -12.72
CA ILE A 136 2.99 0.58 -13.35
C ILE A 136 3.01 -0.92 -13.21
N PHE A 137 1.94 -1.41 -12.61
CA PHE A 137 1.66 -2.82 -12.50
C PHE A 137 0.62 -3.22 -13.55
N LYS A 138 1.00 -4.10 -14.48
CA LYS A 138 0.03 -4.66 -15.43
C LYS A 138 -0.75 -5.76 -14.74
N THR A 139 -2.01 -5.52 -14.46
CA THR A 139 -2.94 -6.50 -13.92
C THR A 139 -3.87 -7.03 -15.02
N ALA A 140 -4.56 -8.14 -14.76
CA ALA A 140 -5.53 -8.69 -15.71
C ALA A 140 -6.63 -7.65 -16.03
N PRO A 141 -6.87 -7.28 -17.30
CA PRO A 141 -7.76 -6.18 -17.66
C PRO A 141 -9.21 -6.39 -17.21
N ALA A 142 -9.64 -7.65 -17.03
CA ALA A 142 -10.97 -7.99 -16.53
C ALA A 142 -11.21 -7.59 -15.06
N VAL A 143 -10.15 -7.48 -14.25
CA VAL A 143 -10.26 -7.22 -12.79
C VAL A 143 -10.09 -5.74 -12.47
N ILE A 144 -9.46 -4.96 -13.35
CA ILE A 144 -9.24 -3.52 -13.20
C ILE A 144 -10.53 -2.74 -12.88
N PRO A 145 -11.65 -2.88 -13.62
CA PRO A 145 -12.84 -2.08 -13.34
C PRO A 145 -13.46 -2.42 -11.98
N LEU A 146 -13.44 -3.70 -11.59
CA LEU A 146 -13.97 -4.14 -10.30
C LEU A 146 -13.10 -3.65 -9.14
N TYR A 147 -11.77 -3.70 -9.29
CA TYR A 147 -10.84 -3.18 -8.30
C TYR A 147 -10.92 -1.66 -8.21
N ALA A 148 -11.09 -0.95 -9.33
CA ALA A 148 -11.28 0.49 -9.35
C ALA A 148 -12.57 0.90 -8.62
N ALA A 149 -13.69 0.20 -8.86
CA ALA A 149 -14.93 0.43 -8.12
C ALA A 149 -14.75 0.20 -6.61
N TYR A 150 -14.06 -0.86 -6.22
CA TYR A 150 -13.72 -1.11 -4.81
C TYR A 150 -12.86 0.01 -4.19
N TYR A 151 -11.85 0.48 -4.92
CA TYR A 151 -10.86 1.42 -4.39
C TYR A 151 -11.35 2.86 -4.37
N TYR A 152 -12.14 3.27 -5.37
CA TYR A 152 -12.62 4.65 -5.53
C TYR A 152 -14.07 4.87 -5.07
N GLY A 153 -14.90 3.83 -4.99
CA GLY A 153 -16.33 3.93 -4.67
C GLY A 153 -17.20 4.13 -5.89
#